data_AF-A0A151TZE2-F1
#
_entry.id   AF-A0A151TZE2-F1
#
_cell.length_a   1.000
_cell.length_b   1.000
_cell.length_c   1.000
_cell.angle_alpha   90.00
_cell.angle_beta   90.00
_cell.angle_gamma   90.00
#
_symmetry.space_group_name_H-M   'P 1'
#
loop_
_entity.id
_entity.type
_entity.pdbx_description
1 polymer ?
#
loop_
_entity_poly.entity_id
_entity_poly.type
_entity_poly.pdbx_seq_one_letter_code
_entity_poly.pdbx_strand_id
1 'polypeptide(L)'
;MRYKGKGNIREYIMEMSNLASKLKALKLELSDDLLMHLVLISLPTHFGQLKVSYNTQKDKWTLNELISHCVQEEERQQREKTESVHLASSSQNRKRKNNKDVVERTFQQKKVKKDENTHTCFFCKKPGHMKK
;
A
#
# COMPACT_ATOMS: atom_id res chain seq x y z
N MET A 1 -1.36 -4.71 25.91
CA MET A 1 -1.98 -3.91 24.83
C MET A 1 -1.49 -4.48 23.50
N ARG A 2 -2.31 -4.50 22.44
CA ARG A 2 -1.87 -4.91 21.09
C ARG A 2 -2.21 -3.79 20.12
N TYR A 3 -1.31 -3.48 19.20
CA TYR A 3 -1.60 -2.56 18.11
C TYR A 3 -2.51 -3.26 17.09
N LYS A 4 -3.61 -2.61 16.71
CA LYS A 4 -4.62 -3.20 15.82
C LYS A 4 -4.36 -2.95 14.34
N GLY A 5 -3.23 -2.32 13.98
CA GLY A 5 -2.95 -1.90 12.60
C GLY A 5 -3.86 -0.79 12.08
N LYS A 6 -4.55 -0.10 12.99
CA LYS A 6 -5.43 1.05 12.72
C LYS A 6 -5.03 2.16 13.67
N GLY A 7 -4.66 3.32 13.14
CA GLY A 7 -4.19 4.47 13.92
C GLY A 7 -2.77 4.86 13.52
N ASN A 8 -2.13 5.65 14.37
CA ASN A 8 -0.75 6.08 14.20
C ASN A 8 0.18 5.22 15.07
N ILE A 9 1.14 4.52 14.46
CA ILE A 9 2.01 3.62 15.23
C ILE A 9 2.90 4.34 16.23
N ARG A 10 3.32 5.58 15.94
CA ARG A 10 4.14 6.38 16.86
C ARG A 10 3.37 6.74 18.13
N GLU A 11 2.11 7.14 17.99
CA GLU A 11 1.22 7.41 19.14
C GLU A 11 1.06 6.17 20.02
N TYR A 12 0.82 5.01 19.39
CA TYR A 12 0.74 3.74 20.12
C TYR A 12 2.00 3.44 20.94
N ILE A 13 3.19 3.63 20.37
CA ILE A 13 4.45 3.38 21.08
C ILE A 13 4.63 4.40 22.22
N MET A 14 4.28 5.68 22.00
CA MET A 14 4.33 6.69 23.06
C MET A 14 3.39 6.37 24.22
N GLU A 15 2.21 5.82 23.95
CA GLU A 15 1.29 5.34 24.99
C GLU A 15 1.87 4.17 25.80
N MET A 16 2.55 3.23 25.13
CA MET A 16 3.25 2.12 25.79
C MET A 16 4.38 2.62 26.70
N SER A 17 5.17 3.60 26.25
CA SER A 17 6.22 4.23 27.06
C SER A 17 5.65 4.99 28.25
N ASN A 18 4.56 5.73 28.07
CA ASN A 18 3.86 6.40 29.16
C ASN A 18 3.33 5.39 30.19
N LEU A 19 2.80 4.25 29.74
CA LEU A 19 2.39 3.17 30.65
C LEU A 19 3.58 2.62 31.45
N ALA A 20 4.74 2.41 30.81
CA ALA A 20 5.96 2.00 31.51
C ALA A 20 6.39 3.04 32.56
N SER A 21 6.28 4.34 32.27
CA SER A 21 6.54 5.40 33.27
C SER A 21 5.58 5.36 34.45
N LYS A 22 4.28 5.08 34.21
CA LYS A 22 3.29 4.89 35.28
C LYS A 22 3.59 3.66 36.13
N LEU A 23 3.99 2.55 35.51
CA LEU A 23 4.41 1.34 36.23
C LEU A 23 5.64 1.61 37.11
N LYS A 24 6.62 2.37 36.59
CA LYS A 24 7.79 2.81 37.37
C LYS A 24 7.39 3.62 38.60
N ALA A 25 6.41 4.51 38.50
CA ALA A 25 5.87 5.25 39.66
C ALA A 25 5.25 4.33 40.72
N LEU A 26 4.74 3.16 40.33
CA LEU A 26 4.22 2.11 41.22
C LEU A 26 5.30 1.14 41.71
N LYS A 27 6.60 1.47 41.53
CA LYS A 27 7.75 0.60 41.83
C LYS A 27 7.81 -0.69 41.02
N LEU A 28 7.14 -0.73 39.86
CA LEU A 28 7.20 -1.81 38.87
C LEU A 28 8.04 -1.33 37.68
N GLU A 29 9.35 -1.39 37.81
CA GLU A 29 10.26 -0.89 36.78
C GLU A 29 10.40 -1.90 35.63
N LEU A 30 10.20 -1.41 34.40
CA LEU A 30 10.51 -2.13 33.17
C LEU A 30 11.84 -1.62 32.64
N SER A 31 12.73 -2.52 32.25
CA SER A 31 13.94 -2.11 31.52
C SER A 31 13.56 -1.63 30.11
N ASP A 32 14.37 -0.74 29.55
CA ASP A 32 14.18 -0.24 28.17
C ASP A 32 14.15 -1.41 27.16
N ASP A 33 15.02 -2.40 27.38
CA ASP A 33 15.07 -3.62 26.59
C ASP A 33 13.74 -4.39 26.62
N LEU A 34 13.16 -4.56 27.81
CA LEU A 34 11.87 -5.22 27.97
C LEU A 34 10.73 -4.40 27.35
N LEU A 35 10.76 -3.07 27.45
CA LEU A 35 9.79 -2.20 26.80
C LEU A 35 9.84 -2.34 25.27
N MET A 36 11.04 -2.34 24.69
CA MET A 36 11.21 -2.56 23.24
C MET A 36 10.70 -3.92 22.80
N HIS A 37 11.07 -4.98 23.54
CA HIS A 37 10.54 -6.32 23.29
C HIS A 37 9.02 -6.38 23.39
N LEU A 38 8.43 -5.72 24.39
CA LEU A 38 6.98 -5.65 24.58
C LEU A 38 6.29 -4.93 23.41
N VAL A 39 6.85 -3.82 22.94
CA VAL A 39 6.37 -3.12 21.75
C VAL A 39 6.40 -4.09 20.56
N LEU A 40 7.53 -4.74 20.27
CA LEU A 40 7.67 -5.65 19.13
C LEU A 40 6.68 -6.82 19.14
N ILE A 41 6.46 -7.48 20.28
CA ILE A 41 5.49 -8.60 20.37
C ILE A 41 4.04 -8.15 20.29
N SER A 42 3.79 -6.87 20.57
CA SER A 42 2.45 -6.28 20.52
C SER A 42 2.03 -5.83 19.12
N LEU A 43 2.98 -5.74 18.19
CA LEU A 43 2.73 -5.39 16.80
C LEU A 43 2.07 -6.55 16.03
N PRO A 44 1.23 -6.25 15.02
CA PRO A 44 0.67 -7.26 14.13
C PRO A 44 1.72 -8.06 13.36
N THR A 45 1.33 -9.23 12.85
CA THR A 45 2.21 -10.15 12.10
C THR A 45 2.80 -9.55 10.82
N HIS A 46 2.14 -8.57 10.20
CA HIS A 46 2.67 -7.89 9.02
C HIS A 46 3.91 -7.03 9.32
N PHE A 47 4.19 -6.71 10.60
CA PHE A 47 5.48 -6.12 11.02
C PHE A 47 6.57 -7.18 11.25
N GLY A 48 6.37 -8.43 10.79
CA GLY A 48 7.28 -9.54 11.06
C GLY A 48 8.73 -9.29 10.64
N GLN A 49 8.97 -8.54 9.55
CA GLN A 49 10.31 -8.16 9.12
C GLN A 49 11.04 -7.29 10.16
N LEU A 50 10.33 -6.36 10.80
CA LEU A 50 10.89 -5.51 11.86
C LEU A 50 11.44 -6.34 13.02
N LYS A 51 10.71 -7.37 13.43
CA LYS A 51 11.13 -8.28 14.51
C LYS A 51 12.39 -9.07 14.13
N VAL A 52 12.49 -9.52 12.88
CA VAL A 52 13.70 -10.18 12.38
C VAL A 52 14.87 -9.21 12.42
N SER A 53 14.70 -8.00 11.88
CA SER A 53 15.74 -6.96 11.88
C SER A 53 16.27 -6.67 13.29
N TYR A 54 15.36 -6.46 14.25
CA TYR A 54 15.73 -6.23 15.65
C TYR A 54 16.51 -7.41 16.24
N ASN A 55 16.05 -8.64 16.05
CA ASN A 55 16.69 -9.84 16.60
C ASN A 55 18.08 -10.12 15.98
N THR A 56 18.31 -9.70 14.74
CA THR A 56 19.56 -9.94 14.03
C THR A 56 20.62 -8.87 14.26
N GLN A 57 20.24 -7.70 14.77
CA GLN A 57 21.21 -6.65 15.08
C GLN A 57 21.96 -6.94 16.37
N LYS A 58 23.27 -6.68 16.33
CA LYS A 58 24.15 -6.81 17.50
C LYS A 58 24.02 -5.61 18.43
N ASP A 59 23.82 -4.43 17.84
CA ASP A 59 23.63 -3.19 18.58
C ASP A 59 22.15 -3.04 18.98
N LYS A 60 21.93 -2.57 20.20
CA LYS A 60 20.58 -2.36 20.72
C LYS A 60 19.99 -1.09 20.12
N TRP A 61 18.73 -1.18 19.69
CA TRP A 61 17.97 -0.01 19.28
C TRP A 61 17.67 0.86 20.49
N THR A 62 17.56 2.15 20.25
CA THR A 62 16.89 3.10 21.12
C THR A 62 15.40 3.12 20.82
N LEU A 63 14.60 3.64 21.77
CA LEU A 63 13.16 3.81 21.54
C LEU A 63 12.86 4.68 20.30
N ASN A 64 13.69 5.70 20.05
CA ASN A 64 13.53 6.59 18.90
C ASN A 64 13.79 5.87 17.57
N GLU A 65 14.81 5.01 17.52
CA GLU A 65 15.09 4.19 16.35
C GLU A 65 13.96 3.19 16.11
N LEU A 66 13.47 2.52 17.17
CA LEU A 66 12.32 1.63 17.07
C LEU A 66 11.08 2.36 16.52
N ILE A 67 10.79 3.57 17.01
CA ILE A 67 9.69 4.40 16.49
C ILE A 67 9.92 4.71 15.00
N SER A 68 11.12 5.14 14.63
CA SER A 68 11.46 5.48 13.25
C SER A 68 11.23 4.30 12.30
N HIS A 69 11.75 3.12 12.66
CA HIS A 69 11.56 1.91 11.87
C HIS A 69 10.10 1.45 11.81
N CYS A 70 9.34 1.59 12.91
CA CYS A 70 7.90 1.30 12.92
C CYS A 70 7.11 2.22 11.98
N VAL A 71 7.39 3.53 12.00
CA VAL A 71 6.73 4.51 11.13
C VAL A 71 7.06 4.24 9.66
N GLN A 72 8.33 4.01 9.35
CA GLN A 72 8.77 3.69 8.00
C GLN A 72 8.09 2.43 7.46
N GLU A 73 7.96 1.40 8.29
CA GLU A 73 7.32 0.14 7.94
C GLU A 73 5.79 0.31 7.75
N GLU A 74 5.13 1.12 8.58
CA GLU A 74 3.71 1.45 8.42
C GLU A 74 3.45 2.16 7.08
N GLU A 75 4.29 3.13 6.72
CA GLU A 75 4.19 3.83 5.44
C GLU A 75 4.41 2.91 4.23
N ARG A 76 5.41 2.01 4.32
CA ARG A 76 5.67 1.01 3.28
C ARG A 76 4.43 0.16 3.02
N GLN A 77 3.79 -0.32 4.08
CA GLN A 77 2.57 -1.12 3.94
C GLN A 77 1.38 -0.34 3.39
N GLN A 78 1.28 0.95 3.72
CA GLN A 78 0.24 1.80 3.19
C GLN A 78 0.38 2.01 1.67
N ARG A 79 1.63 2.15 1.18
CA ARG A 79 1.93 2.22 -0.26
C ARG A 79 1.56 0.93 -0.97
N GLU A 80 1.95 -0.22 -0.44
CA GLU A 80 1.65 -1.53 -1.05
C GLU A 80 0.15 -1.82 -1.14
N LYS A 81 -0.62 -1.48 -0.09
CA LYS A 81 -2.08 -1.59 -0.13
C LYS A 81 -2.66 -0.71 -1.25
N THR A 82 -2.18 0.52 -1.37
CA THR A 82 -2.64 1.46 -2.40
C THR A 82 -2.31 0.96 -3.82
N GLU A 83 -1.09 0.46 -4.03
CA GLU A 83 -0.66 -0.09 -5.33
C GLU A 83 -1.45 -1.35 -5.73
N SER A 84 -1.72 -2.25 -4.77
CA SER A 84 -2.49 -3.48 -5.03
C SER A 84 -3.93 -3.21 -5.51
N VAL A 85 -4.58 -2.17 -4.99
CA VAL A 85 -5.93 -1.75 -5.39
C VAL A 85 -5.94 -1.22 -6.83
N HIS A 86 -4.90 -0.47 -7.22
CA HIS A 86 -4.76 0.04 -8.60
C HIS A 86 -4.51 -1.08 -9.62
N LEU A 87 -3.74 -2.11 -9.27
CA LEU A 87 -3.53 -3.28 -10.13
C LEU A 87 -4.81 -4.11 -10.31
N ALA A 88 -5.57 -4.33 -9.24
CA ALA A 88 -6.83 -5.09 -9.30
C ALA A 88 -7.91 -4.37 -10.14
N SER A 89 -8.04 -3.05 -9.99
CA SER A 89 -9.03 -2.24 -10.72
C SER A 89 -8.72 -2.09 -12.22
N SER A 90 -7.45 -1.99 -12.60
CA SER A 90 -7.03 -1.96 -14.01
C SER A 90 -7.39 -3.25 -14.78
N SER A 91 -7.42 -4.40 -14.09
CA SER A 91 -7.71 -5.69 -14.70
C SER A 91 -9.18 -5.91 -15.09
N GLN A 92 -10.13 -5.16 -14.50
CA GLN A 92 -11.56 -5.36 -14.71
C GLN A 92 -12.12 -4.60 -15.93
N ASN A 93 -11.38 -3.65 -16.51
CA ASN A 93 -11.86 -2.82 -17.62
C ASN A 93 -11.72 -3.43 -19.03
N ARG A 94 -11.38 -4.72 -19.15
CA ARG A 94 -11.26 -5.40 -20.46
C ARG A 94 -12.40 -6.37 -20.80
N LYS A 95 -13.58 -6.26 -20.19
CA LYS A 95 -14.70 -7.17 -20.49
C LYS A 95 -15.94 -6.46 -21.05
N ARG A 96 -16.10 -6.64 -22.37
CA ARG A 96 -17.33 -6.74 -23.17
C ARG A 96 -18.28 -5.53 -23.19
N LYS A 97 -18.33 -4.88 -24.35
CA LYS A 97 -19.59 -4.32 -24.89
C LYS A 97 -19.73 -4.67 -26.37
N ASN A 98 -20.18 -5.90 -26.64
CA ASN A 98 -20.84 -6.24 -27.90
C ASN A 98 -22.28 -6.60 -27.55
N ASN A 99 -23.23 -5.77 -27.95
CA ASN A 99 -24.52 -6.26 -28.40
C ASN A 99 -25.10 -5.32 -29.45
N LYS A 100 -25.39 -5.89 -30.62
CA LYS A 100 -26.21 -5.33 -31.71
C LYS A 100 -27.67 -5.59 -31.35
N ASP A 101 -28.55 -4.62 -31.60
CA ASP A 101 -29.88 -4.76 -32.21
C ASP A 101 -30.56 -3.38 -32.19
N VAL A 102 -30.68 -2.72 -33.37
CA VAL A 102 -31.90 -2.58 -34.19
C VAL A 102 -33.03 -1.81 -33.48
N VAL A 103 -33.23 -0.54 -33.86
CA VAL A 103 -34.50 -0.01 -34.40
C VAL A 103 -34.31 1.44 -34.88
N GLU A 104 -34.94 1.67 -36.02
CA GLU A 104 -34.93 2.80 -36.95
C GLU A 104 -35.71 4.02 -36.45
N ARG A 105 -35.23 5.24 -36.75
CA ARG A 105 -35.97 6.34 -37.43
C ARG A 105 -35.25 7.69 -37.42
N THR A 106 -34.80 8.08 -38.63
CA THR A 106 -34.88 9.40 -39.30
C THR A 106 -34.66 10.70 -38.51
N PHE A 107 -33.64 11.51 -38.87
CA PHE A 107 -33.74 12.64 -39.82
C PHE A 107 -32.44 13.48 -39.84
N GLN A 108 -32.09 13.93 -41.05
CA GLN A 108 -31.28 15.10 -41.42
C GLN A 108 -29.74 15.03 -41.39
N GLN A 109 -29.21 15.20 -42.60
CA GLN A 109 -27.81 15.33 -43.00
C GLN A 109 -27.12 16.53 -42.34
N LYS A 110 -25.94 16.29 -41.77
CA LYS A 110 -24.83 17.26 -41.77
C LYS A 110 -23.52 16.51 -41.97
N LYS A 111 -22.83 16.84 -43.08
CA LYS A 111 -21.51 16.34 -43.49
C LYS A 111 -20.48 16.61 -42.39
N VAL A 112 -19.82 15.57 -41.89
CA VAL A 112 -18.49 15.66 -41.26
C VAL A 112 -17.65 14.47 -41.73
N LYS A 113 -16.40 14.76 -42.06
CA LYS A 113 -15.43 13.95 -42.80
C LYS A 113 -15.08 12.64 -42.07
N LYS A 114 -14.96 11.57 -42.86
CA LYS A 114 -14.50 10.23 -42.47
C LYS A 114 -12.98 10.30 -42.22
N ASP A 115 -12.55 10.19 -40.97
CA ASP A 115 -11.13 10.02 -40.63
C ASP A 115 -10.84 8.51 -40.61
N GLU A 116 -10.16 8.04 -41.66
CA GLU A 116 -9.69 6.66 -41.77
C GLU A 116 -8.48 6.47 -40.86
N ASN A 117 -8.72 6.11 -39.60
CA ASN A 117 -7.63 5.72 -38.71
C ASN A 117 -7.19 4.27 -39.03
N THR A 118 -6.53 4.10 -40.18
CA THR A 118 -5.78 2.88 -40.46
C THR A 118 -4.56 2.85 -39.55
N HIS A 119 -4.51 1.93 -38.59
CA HIS A 119 -3.32 1.72 -37.76
C HIS A 119 -2.11 1.42 -38.65
N THR A 120 -1.15 2.35 -38.66
CA THR A 120 0.11 2.25 -39.40
C THR A 120 1.19 1.59 -38.54
N CYS A 121 2.03 0.77 -39.14
CA CYS A 121 3.17 0.16 -38.47
C CYS A 121 4.18 1.25 -38.08
N PHE A 122 4.58 1.33 -36.81
CA PHE A 122 5.50 2.36 -36.30
C PHE A 122 6.88 2.37 -36.99
N PHE A 123 7.30 1.26 -37.57
CA PHE A 123 8.61 1.15 -38.22
C PHE A 123 8.59 1.63 -39.68
N CYS A 124 7.59 1.24 -40.47
CA CYS A 124 7.56 1.52 -41.91
C CYS A 124 6.43 2.48 -42.34
N LYS A 125 5.61 2.96 -41.39
CA LYS A 125 4.52 3.91 -41.58
C LYS A 125 3.45 3.49 -42.60
N LYS A 126 3.41 2.21 -43.00
CA LYS A 126 2.39 1.65 -43.89
C LYS A 126 1.24 1.03 -43.08
N PRO A 127 -0.02 1.16 -43.52
CA PRO A 127 -1.17 0.55 -42.87
C PRO A 127 -1.21 -0.97 -43.12
N GLY A 128 -1.80 -1.73 -42.19
CA GLY A 128 -2.19 -3.13 -42.43
C GLY A 128 -1.32 -4.23 -41.80
N HIS A 129 -0.31 -3.92 -40.99
CA HIS A 129 0.38 -4.94 -40.18
C HIS A 129 0.90 -4.36 -38.85
N MET A 130 0.99 -5.23 -37.83
CA MET A 130 1.67 -4.96 -36.56
C MET A 130 2.86 -5.92 -36.44
N LYS A 131 4.04 -5.39 -36.13
CA LYS A 131 5.26 -6.17 -35.94
C LYS A 131 5.11 -7.05 -34.69
N LYS A 132 5.22 -8.37 -34.84
CA LYS A 132 5.39 -9.29 -33.70
C LYS A 132 6.81 -9.20 -33.16
#